data_AF-A0A1D8QZU1-F1
#
_entry.id   AF-A0A1D8QZU1-F1
#
_cell.length_a   1.000
_cell.length_b   1.000
_cell.length_c   1.000
_cell.angle_alpha   90.00
_cell.angle_beta   90.00
_cell.angle_gamma   90.00
#
_symmetry.space_group_name_H-M   'P 1'
#
loop_
_entity.id
_entity.type
_entity.pdbx_description
1 polymer ?
#
loop_
_entity_poly.entity_id
_entity_poly.type
_entity_poly.pdbx_seq_one_letter_code
_entity_poly.pdbx_strand_id
1 'polypeptide(L)'
;MKKYHAYLPWEADYAAHPWHGYTRDICVDLPKDEPPVIYYDHWVVWGAYPAEQFMPCFLQVLEKDYTQMPDDRFVYVRKDRLAAAHQP
;
A
#
# COMPACT_ATOMS: atom_id res chain seq x y z
N MET A 1 17.56 7.20 12.57
CA MET A 1 16.31 6.40 12.61
C MET A 1 16.53 5.16 11.76
N LYS A 2 16.52 3.96 12.34
CA LYS A 2 16.56 2.71 11.55
C LYS A 2 15.13 2.43 11.10
N LYS A 3 14.87 2.58 9.80
CA LYS A 3 13.61 2.13 9.19
C LYS A 3 13.73 0.64 8.85
N TYR A 4 12.63 -0.08 9.09
CA TYR A 4 12.20 -1.36 8.50
C TYR A 4 12.39 -2.68 9.25
N HIS A 5 11.22 -3.28 9.42
CA HIS A 5 10.93 -4.67 9.73
C HIS A 5 11.27 -5.51 8.49
N ALA A 6 12.26 -6.39 8.62
CA ALA A 6 12.56 -7.38 7.58
C ALA A 6 11.57 -8.55 7.73
N TYR A 7 10.57 -8.62 6.85
CA TYR A 7 9.56 -9.68 6.93
C TYR A 7 10.01 -10.97 6.26
N LEU A 8 10.92 -10.90 5.28
CA LEU A 8 11.45 -12.07 4.56
C LEU A 8 12.95 -11.90 4.24
N PRO A 9 13.76 -12.99 4.19
CA PRO A 9 15.21 -12.89 4.01
C PRO A 9 15.66 -12.09 2.77
N TRP A 10 14.92 -12.18 1.66
CA TRP A 10 15.22 -11.41 0.44
C TRP A 10 14.86 -9.92 0.57
N GLU A 11 13.92 -9.56 1.44
CA GLU A 11 13.60 -8.15 1.70
C GLU A 11 14.67 -7.50 2.58
N ALA A 12 15.22 -8.25 3.53
CA ALA A 12 16.39 -7.83 4.31
C ALA A 12 17.62 -7.64 3.41
N ASP A 13 17.87 -8.60 2.52
CA ASP A 13 18.98 -8.55 1.57
C ASP A 13 18.84 -7.38 0.58
N TYR A 14 17.65 -7.16 0.03
CA TYR A 14 17.37 -6.01 -0.83
C TYR A 14 17.51 -4.68 -0.08
N ALA A 15 17.05 -4.58 1.17
CA ALA A 15 17.21 -3.36 1.96
C ALA A 15 18.69 -3.05 2.27
N ALA A 16 19.53 -4.08 2.43
CA ALA A 16 20.99 -3.94 2.59
C ALA A 16 21.70 -3.61 1.27
N HIS A 17 21.22 -4.16 0.16
CA HIS A 17 21.80 -4.02 -1.18
C HIS A 17 20.71 -3.66 -2.23
N PRO A 18 20.15 -2.44 -2.18
CA PRO A 18 19.08 -2.07 -3.10
C PRO A 18 19.59 -2.06 -4.53
N TRP A 19 18.93 -2.82 -5.40
CA TRP A 19 19.29 -2.86 -6.82
C TRP A 19 19.10 -1.48 -7.45
N HIS A 20 20.15 -1.00 -8.13
CA HIS A 20 20.21 0.31 -8.77
C HIS A 20 19.91 1.50 -7.83
N GLY A 21 20.05 1.33 -6.52
CA GLY A 21 19.80 2.38 -5.52
C GLY A 21 18.33 2.70 -5.27
N TYR A 22 17.39 1.89 -5.77
CA TYR A 22 15.97 2.05 -5.48
C TYR A 22 15.65 1.55 -4.07
N THR A 23 15.26 2.46 -3.17
CA THR A 23 14.70 2.10 -1.87
C THR A 23 13.20 1.89 -2.01
N ARG A 24 12.66 0.77 -1.50
CA ARG A 24 11.20 0.55 -1.43
C ARG A 24 10.64 1.34 -0.25
N ASP A 25 9.94 2.43 -0.51
CA ASP A 25 9.20 3.16 0.52
C ASP A 25 7.81 3.45 -0.01
N ILE A 26 6.84 2.59 0.34
CA ILE A 26 5.47 2.70 -0.14
C ILE A 26 4.86 4.08 0.17
N CYS A 27 5.28 4.75 1.24
CA CYS A 27 4.80 6.10 1.56
C CYS A 27 5.30 7.17 0.59
N VAL A 28 6.45 6.92 -0.05
CA VAL A 28 7.05 7.81 -1.03
C VAL A 28 6.59 7.45 -2.45
N ASP A 29 6.44 6.16 -2.72
CA ASP A 29 6.22 5.65 -4.06
C ASP A 29 4.74 5.64 -4.45
N LEU A 30 3.84 5.25 -3.53
CA LEU A 30 2.42 5.14 -3.80
C LEU A 30 1.76 6.45 -4.25
N PRO A 31 2.03 7.62 -3.63
CA PRO A 31 1.42 8.87 -4.09
C PRO A 31 1.96 9.38 -5.44
N LYS A 32 3.11 8.87 -5.91
CA LYS A 32 3.69 9.26 -7.21
C LYS A 32 3.06 8.48 -8.36
N ASP A 33 2.68 7.24 -8.11
CA ASP A 33 2.06 6.36 -9.09
C ASP A 33 1.00 5.49 -8.41
N GLU A 34 -0.19 6.08 -8.24
CA GLU A 34 -1.31 5.41 -7.61
C GLU A 34 -1.90 4.35 -8.56
N PRO A 35 -1.92 3.05 -8.20
CA PRO A 35 -2.52 2.03 -9.05
C PRO A 35 -4.04 2.22 -9.18
N PRO A 36 -4.67 1.75 -10.27
CA PRO A 36 -6.13 1.86 -10.42
C PRO A 36 -6.91 1.00 -9.40
N VAL A 37 -6.31 -0.09 -8.93
CA VAL A 37 -6.89 -1.06 -7.99
C VAL A 37 -5.84 -1.48 -6.97
N ILE A 38 -6.23 -1.58 -5.70
CA ILE A 38 -5.42 -2.11 -4.61
C ILE A 38 -6.17 -3.29 -3.97
N TYR A 39 -5.46 -4.39 -3.75
CA TYR A 39 -5.90 -5.47 -2.89
C TYR A 39 -5.25 -5.31 -1.51
N TYR A 40 -6.05 -5.24 -0.45
CA TYR A 40 -5.58 -5.11 0.91
C TYR A 40 -6.47 -5.92 1.85
N ASP A 41 -5.87 -6.92 2.51
CA ASP A 41 -6.57 -7.91 3.34
C ASP A 41 -6.64 -7.54 4.83
N HIS A 42 -6.20 -6.33 5.19
CA HIS A 42 -6.05 -5.88 6.58
C HIS A 42 -5.10 -6.76 7.42
N TRP A 43 -4.07 -7.34 6.80
CA TRP A 43 -3.13 -8.19 7.51
C TRP A 43 -2.47 -7.49 8.70
N VAL A 44 -2.66 -8.08 9.88
CA VAL A 44 -1.91 -7.77 11.09
C VAL A 44 -0.66 -8.66 11.13
N VAL A 45 0.50 -8.04 10.95
CA VAL A 45 1.78 -8.72 10.97
C VAL A 45 1.95 -9.46 12.31
N TRP A 46 2.20 -10.76 12.23
CA TRP A 46 2.33 -11.67 13.38
C TRP A 46 1.18 -11.57 14.40
N GLY A 47 0.01 -11.06 14.00
CA GLY A 47 -1.11 -10.78 14.89
C GLY A 47 -0.88 -9.66 15.91
N ALA A 48 0.23 -8.92 15.82
CA ALA A 48 0.62 -7.92 16.81
C ALA A 48 0.81 -6.51 16.24
N TYR A 49 1.19 -6.38 14.96
CA TYR A 49 1.52 -5.09 14.36
C TYR A 49 0.52 -4.77 13.24
N PRO A 50 -0.49 -3.93 13.52
CA PRO A 50 -1.45 -3.49 12.51
C PRO A 50 -0.83 -2.39 11.62
N ALA A 51 -1.37 -2.22 10.41
CA ALA A 51 -0.81 -1.35 9.38
C ALA A 51 -0.65 0.12 9.81
N GLU A 52 -1.51 0.61 10.72
CA GLU A 52 -1.46 1.94 11.30
C GLU A 52 -0.10 2.25 11.95
N GLN A 53 0.60 1.21 12.44
CA GLN A 53 1.89 1.38 13.12
C GLN A 53 3.08 1.50 12.17
N PHE A 54 3.02 0.89 10.98
CA PHE A 54 4.17 0.79 10.08
C PHE A 54 3.95 1.36 8.67
N MET A 55 2.71 1.62 8.28
CA MET A 55 2.34 2.22 6.99
C MET A 55 1.10 3.13 7.10
N PRO A 56 1.05 4.10 8.04
CA PRO A 56 -0.11 5.00 8.17
C PRO A 56 -0.40 5.82 6.90
N CYS A 57 0.63 6.13 6.11
CA CYS A 57 0.52 6.81 4.82
C CYS A 57 -0.35 6.03 3.81
N PHE A 58 -0.26 4.70 3.81
CA PHE A 58 -0.97 3.82 2.88
C PHE A 58 -2.46 3.87 3.20
N LEU A 59 -2.81 3.81 4.49
CA LEU A 59 -4.19 3.93 4.95
C LEU A 59 -4.79 5.30 4.61
N GLN A 60 -4.00 6.38 4.74
CA GLN A 60 -4.43 7.72 4.33
C GLN A 60 -4.71 7.81 2.82
N VAL A 61 -3.87 7.19 1.98
CA VAL A 61 -4.11 7.12 0.53
C VAL A 61 -5.38 6.32 0.23
N LEU A 62 -5.59 5.16 0.88
CA LEU A 62 -6.82 4.38 0.70
C LEU A 62 -8.07 5.21 1.05
N GLU A 63 -8.07 5.90 2.18
CA GLU A 63 -9.19 6.74 2.62
C GLU A 63 -9.44 7.92 1.65
N LYS A 64 -8.36 8.60 1.25
CA LYS A 64 -8.42 9.81 0.43
C LYS A 64 -8.82 9.51 -1.02
N ASP A 65 -8.19 8.53 -1.64
CA ASP A 65 -8.19 8.38 -3.10
C ASP A 65 -8.92 7.12 -3.60
N TYR A 66 -9.30 6.20 -2.71
CA TYR A 66 -9.93 4.93 -3.10
C TYR A 66 -11.29 4.71 -2.45
N THR A 67 -12.10 3.87 -3.08
CA THR A 67 -13.38 3.38 -2.57
C THR A 67 -13.29 1.87 -2.40
N GLN A 68 -13.63 1.37 -1.21
CA GLN A 68 -13.76 -0.06 -0.96
C GLN A 68 -14.97 -0.60 -1.72
N MET A 69 -14.82 -1.72 -2.42
CA MET A 69 -15.90 -2.33 -3.18
C MET A 69 -16.93 -2.98 -2.24
N PRO A 70 -18.25 -2.77 -2.46
CA PRO A 70 -19.28 -3.35 -1.59
C PRO A 70 -19.31 -4.89 -1.65
N ASP A 71 -18.96 -5.46 -2.81
CA ASP A 71 -19.00 -6.90 -3.04
C ASP A 71 -17.69 -7.63 -2.66
N ASP A 72 -16.60 -6.87 -2.43
CA ASP A 72 -15.32 -7.42 -1.98
C ASP A 72 -14.60 -6.43 -1.05
N ARG A 73 -14.59 -6.76 0.24
CA ARG A 73 -13.99 -5.95 1.30
C ARG A 73 -12.47 -5.79 1.19
N PHE A 74 -11.79 -6.57 0.34
CA PHE A 74 -10.34 -6.47 0.18
C PHE A 74 -9.95 -5.67 -1.05
N VAL A 75 -10.91 -5.31 -1.89
CA VAL A 75 -10.67 -4.59 -3.15
C VAL A 75 -11.02 -3.13 -2.99
N TYR A 76 -10.04 -2.29 -3.31
CA TYR A 76 -10.15 -0.84 -3.32
C TYR A 76 -9.91 -0.33 -4.73
N VAL A 77 -10.85 0.45 -5.26
CA VAL A 77 -10.75 1.04 -6.61
C VAL A 77 -10.56 2.54 -6.49
N ARG A 78 -9.64 3.10 -7.26
CA ARG A 78 -9.34 4.54 -7.24
C ARG A 78 -10.58 5.34 -7.69
N LYS A 79 -10.93 6.39 -6.94
CA LYS A 79 -12.21 7.13 -7.07
C LYS A 79 -12.42 7.71 -8.46
N ASP A 80 -11.36 8.20 -9.11
CA ASP A 80 -11.40 8.75 -10.47
C ASP A 80 -11.81 7.70 -11.53
N ARG A 81 -11.49 6.42 -11.31
CA ARG A 81 -11.87 5.31 -12.20
C ARG A 81 -13.34 4.94 -12.09
N LEU A 82 -13.94 5.12 -10.91
CA LEU A 82 -15.37 4.87 -10.69
C LEU A 82 -16.24 6.00 -11.27
N ALA A 83 -15.76 7.24 -11.21
CA ALA A 83 -16.43 8.39 -11.80
C ALA A 83 -16.48 8.29 -13.33
N ALA A 84 -15.39 7.85 -13.96
CA ALA A 84 -15.32 7.65 -15.41
C ALA A 84 -16.25 6.50 -15.90
N ALA A 85 -16.54 5.51 -15.05
CA ALA A 85 -17.46 4.41 -15.40
C ALA A 85 -18.95 4.82 -15.40
N HIS A 86 -19.28 6.01 -14.88
CA HIS A 86 -20.65 6.55 -14.83
C HIS A 86 -20.89 7.69 -15.85
N GLN A 87 -19.94 7.96 -16.74
CA GLN A 87 -20.15 8.88 -17.85
C GLN A 87 -20.64 8.10 -19.09
N PRO A 88 -21.77 8.49 -19.72
CA PRO A 88 -22.37 7.80 -20.85
C PRO A 88 -21.51 7.88 -22.13
#